data_AF-A0A9X5PGK7-F1
#
_entry.id   AF-A0A9X5PGK7-F1
#
_cell.length_a   1.000
_cell.length_b   1.000
_cell.length_c   1.000
_cell.angle_alpha   90.00
_cell.angle_beta   90.00
_cell.angle_gamma   90.00
#
_symmetry.space_group_name_H-M   'P 1'
#
loop_
_entity.id
_entity.type
_entity.pdbx_description
1 polymer ?
#
loop_
_entity_poly.entity_id
_entity_poly.type
_entity_poly.pdbx_seq_one_letter_code
_entity_poly.pdbx_strand_id
1 'polypeptide(L)' 'MPTPPAALMVAPVRPNAPQDGKTATLLEHAAEFGGYVAELENQNAAWREWVDNHLSKVGD' A
#
# COMPACT_ATOMS: atom_id res chain seq x y z
N MET A 1 7.83 -10.85 19.10
CA MET A 1 6.96 -10.04 18.22
C MET A 1 5.76 -10.89 17.83
N PRO A 2 4.53 -10.36 17.92
CA PRO A 2 3.34 -11.08 17.48
C PRO A 2 3.34 -11.26 15.95
N THR A 3 2.61 -12.26 15.47
CA THR A 3 2.44 -12.46 14.03
C THR A 3 1.56 -11.33 13.46
N PRO A 4 2.00 -10.66 12.39
CA PRO A 4 1.20 -9.62 11.73
C PRO A 4 -0.12 -10.17 11.15
N PRO A 5 -1.20 -9.38 11.12
CA PRO A 5 -2.43 -9.73 10.42
C PRO A 5 -2.18 -10.05 8.94
N ALA A 6 -2.86 -11.08 8.41
CA ALA A 6 -2.71 -11.48 7.01
C ALA A 6 -3.01 -10.33 6.01
N ALA A 7 -3.93 -9.42 6.35
CA ALA A 7 -4.25 -8.25 5.54
C ALA A 7 -3.04 -7.30 5.34
N LEU A 8 -2.10 -7.25 6.28
CA LEU A 8 -0.86 -6.46 6.14
C LEU A 8 0.19 -7.15 5.25
N MET A 9 0.02 -8.44 5.00
CA MET A 9 0.96 -9.26 4.23
C MET A 9 0.61 -9.31 2.73
N VAL A 10 -0.56 -8.81 2.34
CA VAL A 10 -1.00 -8.78 0.94
C VAL A 10 -0.51 -7.48 0.30
N ALA A 11 0.56 -7.55 -0.48
CA ALA A 11 1.10 -6.38 -1.16
C ALA A 11 0.12 -5.85 -2.24
N PRO A 12 -0.14 -4.54 -2.30
CA PRO A 12 -0.85 -3.91 -3.41
C PRO A 12 -0.20 -4.26 -4.75
N VAL A 13 -1.02 -4.45 -5.79
CA VAL A 13 -0.55 -4.84 -7.12
C VAL A 13 -0.20 -3.59 -7.90
N ARG A 14 1.07 -3.50 -8.32
CA ARG A 14 1.52 -2.40 -9.17
C ARG A 14 0.88 -2.50 -10.57
N PRO A 15 0.30 -1.43 -11.11
CA PRO A 15 -0.16 -1.39 -12.48
C PRO A 15 0.97 -1.67 -13.48
N ASN A 16 0.64 -2.38 -14.56
CA ASN A 16 1.58 -2.62 -15.65
C ASN A 16 1.87 -1.31 -16.40
N ALA A 17 2.99 -1.28 -17.12
CA ALA A 17 3.30 -0.14 -17.97
C ALA A 17 2.16 0.15 -18.98
N PRO A 18 1.94 1.43 -19.35
CA PRO A 18 0.97 1.79 -20.38
C PRO A 18 1.22 1.01 -21.68
N GLN A 19 0.15 0.64 -22.39
CA GLN A 19 0.30 -0.13 -23.64
C GLN A 19 1.05 0.65 -24.74
N ASP A 20 0.90 1.98 -24.73
CA ASP A 20 1.48 2.91 -25.68
C ASP A 20 1.74 4.28 -25.03
N GLY A 21 2.48 5.14 -25.74
CA GLY A 21 2.84 6.47 -25.26
C GLY A 21 1.81 7.56 -25.58
N LYS A 22 0.57 7.23 -25.94
CA LYS A 22 -0.44 8.24 -26.25
C LYS A 22 -0.89 8.94 -24.96
N THR A 23 -1.21 10.23 -25.08
CA THR A 23 -1.62 11.05 -23.94
C THR A 23 -2.78 10.44 -23.15
N ALA A 24 -3.81 9.91 -23.82
CA ALA A 24 -4.95 9.28 -23.14
C ALA A 24 -4.52 8.07 -22.27
N THR A 25 -3.77 7.14 -22.86
CA THR A 25 -3.23 5.96 -22.18
C THR A 25 -2.33 6.33 -20.99
N LEU A 26 -1.52 7.38 -21.14
CA LEU A 26 -0.66 7.87 -20.07
C LEU A 26 -1.46 8.47 -18.90
N LEU A 27 -2.54 9.20 -19.20
CA LEU A 27 -3.41 9.79 -18.17
C LEU A 27 -4.21 8.73 -17.42
N GLU A 28 -4.74 7.73 -18.12
CA GLU A 28 -5.42 6.57 -17.52
C GLU A 28 -4.47 5.82 -16.58
N HIS A 29 -3.27 5.47 -17.06
CA HIS A 29 -2.25 4.84 -16.24
C HIS A 29 -1.84 5.70 -15.03
N ALA A 30 -1.74 7.02 -15.18
CA ALA A 30 -1.40 7.90 -14.06
C ALA A 30 -2.46 7.86 -12.95
N ALA A 31 -3.75 7.80 -13.31
CA ALA A 31 -4.84 7.66 -12.34
C ALA A 31 -4.78 6.31 -11.62
N GLU A 32 -4.59 5.21 -12.35
CA GLU A 32 -4.45 3.86 -11.79
C GLU A 32 -3.23 3.76 -10.86
N PHE A 33 -2.09 4.30 -11.31
CA PHE A 33 -0.86 4.31 -10.52
C PHE A 33 -1.00 5.16 -9.25
N GLY A 34 -1.74 6.28 -9.32
CA GLY A 34 -2.11 7.06 -8.15
C GLY A 34 -2.91 6.23 -7.13
N GLY A 35 -3.88 5.44 -7.59
CA GLY A 35 -4.63 4.51 -6.73
C GLY A 35 -3.74 3.47 -6.04
N TYR A 36 -2.81 2.87 -6.79
CA TYR A 36 -1.82 1.94 -6.25
C TYR A 36 -0.94 2.57 -5.15
N VAL A 37 -0.49 3.82 -5.35
CA VAL A 37 0.29 4.54 -4.33
C VAL A 37 -0.54 4.79 -3.08
N ALA A 38 -1.82 5.17 -3.23
CA ALA A 38 -2.71 5.36 -2.08
C ALA A 38 -2.91 4.06 -1.27
N GLU A 39 -3.02 2.91 -1.94
CA GLU A 39 -3.09 1.61 -1.27
C GLU A 39 -1.79 1.28 -0.51
N LEU A 40 -0.63 1.59 -1.08
CA LEU A 40 0.66 1.43 -0.39
C LEU A 40 0.77 2.32 0.84
N GLU A 41 0.33 3.58 0.75
CA GLU A 41 0.33 4.53 1.87
C GLU A 41 -0.57 4.04 3.00
N ASN A 42 -1.76 3.56 2.68
CA ASN A 42 -2.70 2.98 3.64
C ASN A 42 -2.11 1.73 4.32
N GLN A 43 -1.48 0.83 3.55
CA GLN A 43 -0.84 -0.35 4.12
C GLN A 43 0.35 0.03 5.01
N ASN A 44 1.14 1.02 4.64
CA ASN A 44 2.25 1.52 5.46
C ASN A 44 1.75 2.09 6.79
N ALA A 45 0.69 2.91 6.75
CA ALA A 45 0.05 3.44 7.95
C ALA A 45 -0.45 2.33 8.87
N ALA A 46 -1.12 1.31 8.32
CA ALA A 46 -1.62 0.17 9.08
C ALA A 46 -0.49 -0.68 9.70
N TRP A 47 0.65 -0.80 9.03
CA TRP A 47 1.86 -1.41 9.61
C TRP A 47 2.41 -0.62 10.80
N ARG A 48 2.51 0.71 10.67
CA ARG A 48 2.98 1.59 11.75
C ARG A 48 2.06 1.51 12.96
N GLU A 49 0.75 1.64 12.73
CA GLU A 49 -0.25 1.51 13.78
C GLU A 49 -0.19 0.15 14.48
N TRP A 50 -0.02 -0.94 13.71
CA TRP A 50 0.14 -2.27 14.29
C TRP A 50 1.38 -2.35 15.19
N VAL A 51 2.53 -1.86 14.73
CA VAL A 51 3.76 -1.85 15.54
C VAL A 51 3.56 -1.02 16.82
N ASP A 52 3.04 0.20 16.69
CA ASP A 52 2.86 1.14 17.82
C ASP A 52 1.91 0.56 18.89
N ASN A 53 0.82 -0.07 18.46
CA ASN A 53 -0.15 -0.73 19.35
C ASN A 53 0.44 -1.95 20.08
N HIS A 54 1.48 -2.59 19.52
CA HIS A 54 2.13 -3.73 20.17
C HIS A 54 3.32 -3.33 21.03
N LEU A 55 4.02 -2.24 20.70
CA LEU A 55 5.07 -1.68 21.56
C LEU A 55 4.49 -1.04 22.82
N SER A 56 3.37 -0.31 22.71
CA SER A 56 2.69 0.31 23.86
C SER A 56 2.12 -0.71 24.86
N LYS A 57 1.67 -1.88 24.39
CA LYS A 57 1.11 -2.95 25.24
C LYS A 57 2.15 -3.79 26.00
N VAL A 58 3.44 -3.68 25.68
CA VAL A 58 4.52 -4.43 26.35
C VAL A 58 5.10 -3.65 27.54
N GLY A 59 4.70 -2.40 27.73
CA GLY A 59 5.19 -1.51 28.80
C GLY A 59 4.33 -1.39 30.05
N ASP A 60 3.25 -2.16 30.18
CA ASP A 60 2.34 -2.23 31.35
C ASP A 60 2.43 -3.61 32.02
#